data_AF-A0A0N8HJU2-F1
#
_entry.id   AF-A0A0N8HJU2-F1
#
_cell.length_a   1.000
_cell.length_b   1.000
_cell.length_c   1.000
_cell.angle_alpha   90.00
_cell.angle_beta   90.00
_cell.angle_gamma   90.00
#
_symmetry.space_group_name_H-M   'P 1'
#
loop_
_entity.id
_entity.type
_entity.pdbx_description
1 polymer ?
#
loop_
_entity_poly.entity_id
_entity_poly.type
_entity_poly.pdbx_seq_one_letter_code
_entity_poly.pdbx_strand_id
1 'polypeptide(L)'
;MIGEIIRFDDAEQQGTIRDEKGGEHAFDLVGWRGRGLPGPGLAVDFELRDGRAVQVFNARIKQQKARRVVSMPPEARPATRKRWWLAGLAIVVLVLAGLWI
;
A
#
# COMPACT_ATOMS: atom_id res chain seq x y z
N MET A 1 6.44 15.29 -14.06
CA MET A 1 5.23 15.11 -14.89
C MET A 1 4.79 13.68 -14.69
N ILE A 2 3.48 13.42 -14.61
CA ILE A 2 2.97 12.06 -14.40
C ILE A 2 2.51 11.48 -15.73
N GLY A 3 2.78 10.20 -15.94
CA GLY A 3 2.32 9.45 -17.10
C GLY A 3 2.39 7.94 -16.87
N GLU A 4 2.12 7.19 -17.93
CA GLU A 4 2.16 5.74 -17.95
C GLU A 4 3.06 5.26 -19.09
N ILE A 5 3.93 4.29 -18.81
CA ILE A 5 4.70 3.63 -19.86
C ILE A 5 3.72 2.82 -20.72
N ILE A 6 3.64 3.13 -22.01
CA ILE A 6 2.78 2.41 -22.97
C ILE A 6 3.56 1.34 -23.74
N ARG A 7 4.87 1.52 -23.90
CA ARG A 7 5.78 0.58 -24.57
C ARG A 7 7.19 0.76 -24.02
N PHE A 8 7.92 -0.34 -23.92
CA PHE A 8 9.37 -0.35 -23.80
C PHE A 8 9.92 -1.43 -24.74
N ASP A 9 10.99 -1.11 -25.45
CA ASP A 9 11.71 -2.00 -26.36
C ASP A 9 13.07 -2.33 -25.74
N ASP A 10 13.26 -3.59 -25.34
CA ASP A 10 14.50 -4.04 -24.70
C ASP A 10 15.71 -4.05 -25.65
N ALA A 11 15.48 -4.20 -26.96
CA ALA A 11 16.55 -4.21 -27.95
C ALA A 11 17.06 -2.80 -28.25
N GLU A 12 16.14 -1.85 -28.39
CA GLU A 12 16.48 -0.43 -28.62
C GLU A 12 16.76 0.34 -27.32
N GLN A 13 16.48 -0.27 -26.17
CA GLN A 13 16.58 0.32 -24.83
C GLN A 13 15.80 1.65 -24.70
N GLN A 14 14.66 1.73 -25.38
CA GLN A 14 13.83 2.93 -25.46
C GLN A 14 12.38 2.60 -25.19
N GLY A 15 11.64 3.55 -24.64
CA GLY A 15 10.22 3.42 -24.42
C GLY A 15 9.48 4.72 -24.62
N THR A 16 8.15 4.60 -24.56
CA THR A 16 7.24 5.73 -24.71
C THR A 16 6.37 5.83 -23.46
N ILE A 17 6.30 7.04 -22.92
CA ILE A 17 5.41 7.41 -21.82
C ILE A 17 4.28 8.25 -22.40
N ARG A 18 3.04 7.91 -22.05
CA ARG A 18 1.88 8.76 -22.33
C ARG A 18 1.53 9.56 -21.08
N ASP A 19 1.46 10.88 -21.21
CA ASP A 19 1.04 11.76 -20.13
C ASP A 19 -0.50 11.80 -19.97
N GLU A 20 -0.97 12.44 -18.90
CA GLU A 20 -2.40 12.58 -18.61
C GLU A 20 -3.19 13.38 -19.66
N LYS A 21 -2.50 14.17 -20.49
CA LYS A 21 -3.09 14.96 -21.59
C LYS A 21 -3.09 14.19 -22.91
N GLY A 22 -2.56 12.97 -22.92
CA GLY A 22 -2.41 12.13 -24.11
C GLY A 22 -1.14 12.42 -24.93
N GLY A 23 -0.25 13.28 -24.45
CA GLY A 23 1.04 13.54 -25.07
C GLY A 23 1.99 12.34 -24.91
N GLU A 24 2.74 12.02 -25.96
CA GLU A 24 3.70 10.92 -25.95
C GLU A 24 5.13 11.43 -25.88
N HIS A 25 5.89 10.87 -24.95
CA HIS A 25 7.26 11.29 -24.65
C HIS A 25 8.18 10.08 -24.67
N ALA A 26 9.21 10.13 -25.51
CA ALA A 26 10.22 9.08 -25.56
C ALA A 26 11.18 9.18 -24.37
N PHE A 27 11.59 8.03 -23.83
CA PHE A 27 12.65 7.91 -22.83
C PHE A 27 13.58 6.76 -23.20
N ASP A 28 14.82 6.80 -22.70
CA ASP A 28 15.78 5.70 -22.80
C ASP A 28 16.01 5.02 -21.44
N LEU A 29 16.66 3.86 -21.47
CA LEU A 29 17.00 3.13 -20.25
C LEU A 29 17.99 3.90 -19.33
N VAL A 30 18.74 4.87 -19.86
CA VAL A 30 19.68 5.69 -19.07
C VAL A 30 18.94 6.70 -18.19
N GLY A 31 17.83 7.24 -18.70
CA GLY A 31 16.90 8.12 -18.00
C GLY A 31 16.07 7.39 -16.94
N TRP A 32 16.02 6.06 -16.97
CA TRP A 32 15.29 5.23 -16.02
C TRP A 32 15.95 5.18 -14.64
N ARG A 33 15.16 5.45 -13.61
CA ARG A 33 15.57 5.47 -12.19
C ARG A 33 14.56 4.75 -11.29
N GLY A 34 13.58 4.09 -11.88
CA GLY A 34 12.66 3.24 -11.16
C GLY A 34 13.26 1.89 -10.77
N ARG A 35 12.48 1.11 -10.03
CA ARG A 35 12.85 -0.25 -9.62
C ARG A 35 12.53 -1.24 -10.74
N GLY A 36 13.44 -2.18 -10.97
CA GLY A 36 13.28 -3.20 -12.01
C GLY A 36 13.44 -2.61 -13.41
N LEU A 37 13.06 -3.39 -14.43
CA LEU A 37 13.01 -2.90 -15.81
C LEU A 37 11.74 -2.07 -16.05
N PRO A 38 11.83 -1.03 -16.90
CA PRO A 38 10.64 -0.32 -17.36
C PRO A 38 9.75 -1.29 -18.15
N GLY A 39 8.44 -1.15 -18.00
CA GLY A 39 7.48 -2.01 -18.67
C GLY A 39 6.12 -1.33 -18.81
N PRO A 40 5.29 -1.79 -19.76
CA PRO A 40 4.00 -1.20 -20.03
C PRO A 40 3.06 -1.28 -18.82
N GLY A 41 2.14 -0.32 -18.68
CA GLY A 41 1.19 -0.27 -17.57
C GLY A 41 1.74 0.39 -16.30
N LEU A 42 3.02 0.78 -16.31
CA LEU A 42 3.66 1.37 -15.14
C LEU A 42 3.45 2.88 -15.09
N ALA A 43 2.82 3.35 -14.02
CA ALA A 43 2.75 4.77 -13.72
C ALA A 43 4.13 5.32 -13.32
N VAL A 44 4.51 6.44 -13.92
CA VAL A 44 5.83 7.06 -13.76
C VAL A 44 5.74 8.57 -13.51
N ASP A 45 6.73 9.11 -12.80
CA ASP A 45 7.02 10.55 -12.73
C ASP A 45 8.31 10.82 -13.50
N PHE A 46 8.32 11.84 -14.35
CA PHE A 46 9.44 12.18 -15.22
C PHE A 46 9.56 13.69 -15.44
N GLU A 47 10.77 14.16 -15.74
CA GLU A 47 10.98 15.52 -16.23
C GLU A 47 10.96 15.55 -17.75
N LEU A 48 10.49 16.65 -18.34
CA LEU A 48 10.58 16.86 -19.78
C LEU A 48 11.79 17.75 -20.09
N ARG A 49 12.72 17.26 -20.91
CA ARG A 49 13.84 18.03 -21.44
C ARG A 49 13.97 17.76 -22.93
N ASP A 50 13.99 18.82 -23.74
CA ASP A 50 14.10 18.74 -25.20
C ASP A 50 13.06 17.80 -25.85
N GLY A 51 11.84 17.77 -25.29
CA GLY A 51 10.76 16.90 -25.76
C GLY A 51 10.92 15.41 -25.41
N ARG A 52 11.91 15.06 -24.59
CA ARG A 52 12.14 13.71 -24.08
C ARG A 52 11.87 13.63 -22.59
N ALA A 53 11.38 12.46 -22.16
CA ALA A 53 11.21 12.15 -20.76
C ALA A 53 12.57 11.69 -20.17
N VAL A 54 13.03 12.40 -19.15
CA VAL A 54 14.27 12.14 -18.43
C VAL A 54 13.99 12.00 -16.94
N GLN A 55 14.92 11.40 -16.19
CA GLN A 55 14.76 11.15 -14.76
C GLN A 55 13.42 10.46 -14.46
N VAL A 56 13.18 9.32 -15.12
CA VAL A 56 11.91 8.59 -15.04
C VAL A 56 11.92 7.69 -13.81
N PHE A 57 11.02 7.94 -12.86
CA PHE A 57 10.84 7.16 -11.64
C PHE A 57 9.49 6.46 -11.65
N ASN A 58 9.33 5.36 -10.90
CA ASN A 58 7.98 4.88 -10.59
C ASN A 58 7.19 6.01 -9.92
N ALA A 59 5.99 6.28 -10.40
CA ALA A 59 5.11 7.25 -9.77
C ALA A 59 4.85 6.80 -8.34
N ARG A 60 4.82 7.77 -7.42
CA ARG A 60 4.35 7.51 -6.05
C ARG A 60 2.85 7.24 -6.15
N ILE A 61 2.46 5.98 -6.32
CA ILE A 61 1.07 5.57 -6.18
C ILE A 61 0.68 6.02 -4.77
N LYS A 62 -0.26 6.98 -4.67
CA LYS A 62 -0.84 7.36 -3.37
C LYS A 62 -1.30 6.07 -2.73
N GLN A 63 -0.67 5.68 -1.63
CA GLN A 63 -0.92 4.42 -0.93
C GLN A 63 -2.44 4.22 -0.81
N GLN A 64 -3.01 3.37 -1.65
CA GLN A 64 -4.43 3.08 -1.57
C GLN A 64 -4.63 2.34 -0.26
N LYS A 65 -5.46 2.90 0.64
CA LYS A 65 -5.85 2.22 1.87
C LYS A 65 -6.28 0.81 1.49
N ALA A 66 -5.63 -0.19 2.07
CA ALA A 66 -6.04 -1.58 1.91
C ALA A 66 -7.53 -1.67 2.28
N ARG A 67 -8.39 -1.83 1.27
CA ARG A 67 -9.82 -2.02 1.49
C ARG A 67 -9.96 -3.48 1.92
N ARG A 68 -9.95 -3.71 3.23
CA ARG A 68 -10.21 -5.02 3.81
C ARG A 68 -11.64 -5.42 3.40
N VAL A 69 -11.77 -6.22 2.35
CA VAL A 69 -13.03 -6.92 2.06
C VAL A 69 -13.13 -8.00 3.11
N VAL A 70 -13.74 -7.65 4.25
CA VAL A 70 -14.19 -8.64 5.22
C VAL A 70 -15.43 -9.28 4.60
N SER A 71 -15.24 -10.31 3.79
CA SER A 71 -16.28 -11.29 3.54
C SER A 71 -16.46 -12.05 4.85
N MET A 72 -17.30 -11.52 5.75
CA MET A 72 -17.81 -12.33 6.86
C MET A 72 -18.93 -13.20 6.29
N PRO A 73 -18.77 -14.53 6.20
CA PRO A 73 -19.95 -15.39 6.14
C PRO A 73 -20.79 -15.12 7.39
N PRO A 74 -22.13 -15.16 7.30
CA PRO A 74 -23.00 -14.98 8.45
C PRO A 74 -22.94 -16.25 9.30
N GLU A 75 -21.88 -16.43 10.09
CA GLU A 75 -21.79 -17.57 10.98
C GLU A 75 -21.51 -17.16 12.43
N ALA A 76 -22.49 -17.54 13.24
CA ALA A 76 -22.51 -17.70 14.68
C ALA A 76 -22.13 -16.48 15.54
N ARG A 77 -23.17 -15.91 16.17
CA ARG A 77 -23.08 -15.06 17.36
C ARG A 77 -22.02 -15.64 18.32
N PRO A 78 -20.98 -14.90 18.70
CA PRO A 78 -20.14 -15.34 19.80
C PRO A 78 -20.97 -15.26 21.08
N ALA A 79 -21.19 -16.44 21.68
CA ALA A 79 -21.80 -16.58 22.98
C ALA A 79 -21.08 -15.66 23.98
N THR A 80 -21.87 -14.83 24.64
CA THR A 80 -21.44 -13.94 25.71
C THR A 80 -20.75 -14.75 26.81
N ARG A 81 -19.41 -14.78 26.80
CA ARG A 81 -18.63 -15.33 27.92
C ARG A 81 -18.83 -14.41 29.12
N LYS A 82 -19.79 -14.79 29.96
CA LYS A 82 -20.14 -14.17 31.22
C LYS A 82 -18.88 -14.07 32.08
N ARG A 83 -18.61 -12.83 32.45
CA ARG A 83 -17.38 -12.30 33.00
C ARG A 83 -17.25 -12.69 34.50
N TRP A 84 -16.85 -13.92 34.80
CA TRP A 84 -16.61 -14.45 36.15
C TRP A 84 -15.17 -14.17 36.65
N TRP A 85 -14.82 -12.90 36.91
CA TRP A 85 -13.58 -12.55 37.63
C TRP A 85 -13.82 -11.71 38.89
N LEU A 86 -15.08 -11.44 39.24
CA LEU A 86 -15.44 -10.68 40.45
C LEU A 86 -15.66 -11.56 41.69
N ALA A 87 -15.66 -12.90 41.56
CA ALA A 87 -15.84 -13.80 42.71
C ALA A 87 -14.54 -14.07 43.50
N GLY A 88 -13.36 -13.81 42.92
CA GLY A 88 -12.09 -14.05 43.61
C GLY A 88 -11.70 -12.97 44.63
N LEU A 89 -12.20 -11.73 44.47
CA LEU A 89 -11.79 -10.61 45.32
C LEU A 89 -12.45 -10.62 46.71
N ALA A 90 -13.62 -11.23 46.87
CA ALA A 90 -14.36 -11.24 48.13
C ALA A 90 -13.73 -12.16 49.20
N ILE A 91 -13.01 -13.22 48.80
CA ILE A 91 -12.41 -14.18 49.75
C ILE A 91 -11.14 -13.62 50.40
N VAL A 92 -10.36 -12.80 49.68
CA VAL A 92 -9.10 -12.24 50.20
C VAL A 92 -9.35 -11.19 51.29
N VAL A 93 -10.42 -10.39 51.16
CA VAL A 93 -10.77 -9.35 52.16
C VAL A 93 -11.26 -9.97 53.48
N LEU A 94 -12.00 -11.08 53.42
CA LEU A 94 -12.51 -11.76 54.61
C LEU A 94 -11.41 -12.44 55.45
N VAL A 95 -10.36 -12.97 54.80
CA VAL A 95 -9.21 -13.57 55.51
C VAL A 95 -8.32 -12.51 56.17
N LEU A 96 -8.17 -11.33 55.57
CA LEU A 96 -7.37 -10.24 56.16
C LEU A 96 -8.09 -9.53 57.33
N ALA A 97 -9.43 -9.45 57.30
CA ALA A 97 -10.20 -8.82 58.39
C ALA A 97 -10.38 -9.74 59.61
N GLY A 98 -10.41 -11.07 59.42
CA GLY A 98 -10.54 -12.03 60.52
C GLY A 98 -9.27 -12.26 61.33
N LEU A 99 -8.12 -11.72 60.91
CA LEU A 99 -6.85 -11.86 61.63
C LEU A 99 -6.59 -10.74 62.65
N TRP A 100 -7.57 -9.85 62.86
CA TRP A 100 -7.52 -8.70 63.77
C TRP A 100 -8.72 -8.64 64.73
N ILE A 101 -9.24 -9.80 65.15
CA ILE A 101 -10.18 -9.96 66.27
C ILE A 101 -9.71 -11.13 67.14
#